data_AF-A0A250I7Z7-F1
#
_entry.id   AF-A0A250I7Z7-F1
#
_cell.length_a   1.000
_cell.length_b   1.000
_cell.length_c   1.000
_cell.angle_alpha   90.00
_cell.angle_beta   90.00
_cell.angle_gamma   90.00
#
_symmetry.space_group_name_H-M   'P 1'
#
loop_
_entity.id
_entity.type
_entity.pdbx_description
1 polymer ?
#
loop_
_entity_poly.entity_id
_entity_poly.type
_entity_poly.pdbx_seq_one_letter_code
_entity_poly.pdbx_strand_id
1 'polypeptide(L)'
;MLTHALAAALALATAQTAPRVSTATGQPVAVSPFPGQTQTYNLVQWDSNQLPRLYERSEQLPLTDEEVTKLAQAGFDEAQLVRMIEQRRCACDASADGLIRLKQAGVPRTVLDAVSTHALAPHRELEVLVTLDFTGESRVAREAFLYFFVEDGELTRVFTANLPELLSRQNAHETRVDRSDILRARTVRRIQFAGKVPLKTYGAHRVLVAASASPSLTHPSQLTDAERQKAQSYTFDYPRSSLQSLCRLTAGYKRDAVLTYKWNFQGSRFECEWN
;
A
#
# COMPACT_ATOMS: atom_id res chain seq x y z
N MET A 1 -60.76 5.05 -51.13
CA MET A 1 -59.48 5.29 -50.44
C MET A 1 -58.62 4.05 -50.63
N LEU A 2 -57.53 4.15 -51.39
CA LEU A 2 -56.36 3.24 -51.42
C LEU A 2 -55.46 3.69 -52.58
N THR A 3 -54.45 4.48 -52.25
CA THR A 3 -53.35 4.92 -53.13
C THR A 3 -52.25 3.85 -53.14
N HIS A 4 -52.02 3.21 -54.29
CA HIS A 4 -50.87 3.40 -55.22
C HIS A 4 -49.53 2.85 -54.69
N ALA A 5 -48.61 2.30 -55.48
CA ALA A 5 -48.60 1.63 -56.79
C ALA A 5 -47.11 1.28 -57.05
N LEU A 6 -46.90 0.12 -57.68
CA LEU A 6 -45.83 -0.24 -58.64
C LEU A 6 -44.33 -0.15 -58.32
N ALA A 7 -43.66 -1.10 -58.99
CA ALA A 7 -42.26 -1.47 -58.95
C ALA A 7 -41.44 -0.88 -60.11
N ALA A 8 -40.12 -0.89 -59.88
CA ALA A 8 -38.99 -1.19 -60.78
C ALA A 8 -38.79 -0.41 -62.12
N ALA A 9 -37.59 0.16 -62.29
CA ALA A 9 -36.79 0.03 -63.51
C ALA A 9 -35.32 0.46 -63.28
N LEU A 10 -34.39 -0.31 -63.84
CA LEU A 10 -32.94 -0.07 -63.97
C LEU A 10 -32.62 1.04 -64.98
N ALA A 11 -31.48 1.73 -64.81
CA ALA A 11 -30.66 2.22 -65.93
C ALA A 11 -29.17 2.35 -65.54
N LEU A 12 -28.32 2.04 -66.51
CA LEU A 12 -26.86 1.84 -66.45
C LEU A 12 -26.01 3.12 -66.59
N ALA A 13 -24.84 3.08 -65.94
CA ALA A 13 -23.46 3.45 -66.36
C ALA A 13 -23.14 4.70 -67.24
N THR A 14 -22.11 5.46 -66.79
CA THR A 14 -20.88 5.89 -67.51
C THR A 14 -19.95 6.60 -66.50
N ALA A 15 -18.80 6.03 -66.08
CA ALA A 15 -17.42 6.22 -66.59
C ALA A 15 -16.94 7.69 -66.59
N GLN A 16 -15.93 8.10 -65.80
CA GLN A 16 -14.48 8.08 -66.12
C GLN A 16 -13.63 8.34 -64.84
N THR A 17 -12.87 7.37 -64.30
CA THR A 17 -11.40 7.09 -64.45
C THR A 17 -10.39 8.00 -63.73
N ALA A 18 -9.72 7.46 -62.69
CA ALA A 18 -8.28 7.59 -62.40
C ALA A 18 -7.87 6.64 -61.23
N PRO A 19 -6.58 6.26 -61.09
CA PRO A 19 -5.93 5.16 -61.77
C PRO A 19 -5.86 3.88 -60.91
N ARG A 20 -5.92 2.73 -61.60
CA ARG A 20 -5.42 1.45 -61.08
C ARG A 20 -3.89 1.52 -60.96
N VAL A 21 -3.37 1.35 -59.75
CA VAL A 21 -2.02 0.84 -59.57
C VAL A 21 -2.14 -0.66 -59.29
N SER A 22 -1.87 -1.45 -60.32
CA SER A 22 -1.54 -2.86 -60.12
C SER A 22 -0.12 -2.93 -59.58
N THR A 23 0.04 -3.37 -58.34
CA THR A 23 1.29 -3.98 -57.88
C THR A 23 0.97 -5.41 -57.49
N ALA A 24 1.23 -6.30 -58.44
CA ALA A 24 1.37 -7.71 -58.16
C ALA A 24 2.65 -7.90 -57.33
N THR A 25 2.50 -8.03 -56.02
CA THR A 25 3.43 -8.78 -55.17
C THR A 25 2.61 -9.34 -54.01
N GLY A 26 2.59 -10.67 -53.89
CA GLY A 26 1.95 -11.35 -52.77
C GLY A 26 2.69 -11.02 -51.48
N GLN A 27 2.18 -10.06 -50.72
CA GLN A 27 2.53 -9.88 -49.32
C GLN A 27 1.38 -10.41 -48.45
N PRO A 28 1.68 -11.13 -47.36
CA PRO A 28 0.65 -11.56 -46.43
C PRO A 28 -0.03 -10.32 -45.86
N VAL A 29 -1.35 -10.23 -46.05
CA VAL A 29 -2.19 -9.18 -45.47
C VAL A 29 -2.05 -9.27 -43.96
N ALA A 30 -1.44 -8.27 -43.35
CA ALA A 30 -1.39 -8.14 -41.90
C ALA A 30 -2.84 -8.02 -41.39
N VAL A 31 -3.34 -9.08 -40.77
CA VAL A 31 -4.62 -9.06 -40.07
C VAL A 31 -4.43 -8.15 -38.87
N SER A 32 -4.94 -6.92 -38.97
CA SER A 32 -4.97 -6.01 -37.82
C SER A 32 -5.79 -6.66 -36.70
N PRO A 33 -5.29 -6.73 -35.46
CA PRO A 33 -5.92 -7.48 -34.37
C PRO A 33 -7.22 -6.82 -33.85
N PHE A 34 -7.66 -5.72 -34.47
CA PHE A 34 -8.82 -4.96 -34.06
C PHE A 34 -9.99 -5.22 -35.03
N PRO A 35 -11.01 -5.99 -34.64
CA PRO A 35 -12.15 -6.30 -35.48
C PRO A 35 -13.16 -5.14 -35.45
N GLY A 36 -13.32 -4.42 -36.57
CA GLY A 36 -14.47 -3.54 -36.79
C GLY A 36 -14.17 -2.21 -37.49
N GLN A 37 -15.20 -1.66 -38.16
CA GLN A 37 -15.23 -0.28 -38.67
C GLN A 37 -15.44 0.75 -37.54
N THR A 38 -14.79 0.57 -36.39
CA THR A 38 -14.90 1.51 -35.28
C THR A 38 -14.03 2.74 -35.56
N GLN A 39 -14.65 3.91 -35.54
CA GLN A 39 -13.95 5.20 -35.63
C GLN A 39 -12.85 5.24 -34.55
N THR A 40 -11.60 5.22 -35.01
CA THR A 40 -10.44 5.35 -34.13
C THR A 40 -10.28 6.82 -33.79
N TYR A 41 -10.59 7.20 -32.56
CA TYR A 41 -10.30 8.54 -32.06
C TYR A 41 -8.91 8.52 -31.44
N ASN A 42 -8.02 9.35 -31.97
CA ASN A 42 -6.71 9.55 -31.37
C ASN A 42 -6.90 10.45 -30.14
N LEU A 43 -7.05 9.84 -28.96
CA LEU A 43 -7.31 10.56 -27.71
C LEU A 43 -6.11 11.38 -27.23
N VAL A 44 -4.91 11.05 -27.70
CA VAL A 44 -3.66 11.71 -27.31
C VAL A 44 -2.75 11.84 -28.53
N GLN A 45 -2.59 13.06 -29.04
CA GLN A 45 -1.54 13.37 -29.99
C GLN A 45 -0.25 13.63 -29.21
N TRP A 46 0.71 12.71 -29.34
CA TRP A 46 2.03 12.89 -28.74
C TRP A 46 2.79 13.93 -29.55
N ASP A 47 2.67 15.20 -29.17
CA ASP A 47 3.53 16.26 -29.71
C ASP A 47 4.92 16.12 -29.09
N SER A 48 5.92 15.80 -29.91
CA SER A 48 7.31 15.68 -29.49
C SER A 48 7.89 16.97 -28.91
N ASN A 49 7.24 18.11 -29.15
CA ASN A 49 7.63 19.42 -28.59
C ASN A 49 6.89 19.77 -27.28
N GLN A 50 5.88 18.97 -26.90
CA GLN A 50 5.16 19.08 -25.62
C GLN A 50 5.38 17.85 -24.74
N LEU A 51 6.47 17.11 -24.96
CA LEU A 51 6.90 16.14 -23.96
C LEU A 51 7.03 16.89 -22.63
N PRO A 52 6.40 16.42 -21.53
CA PRO A 52 6.66 16.98 -20.23
C PRO A 52 8.17 17.02 -20.07
N ARG A 53 8.73 18.14 -19.57
CA ARG A 53 10.16 18.22 -19.28
C ARG A 53 10.51 16.92 -18.59
N LEU A 54 11.37 16.10 -19.19
CA LEU A 54 12.00 14.98 -18.50
C LEU A 54 12.68 15.66 -17.32
N TYR A 55 12.00 15.68 -16.18
CA TYR A 55 12.68 15.98 -14.96
C TYR A 55 13.69 14.85 -14.88
N GLU A 56 14.97 15.16 -15.06
CA GLU A 56 16.08 14.32 -14.61
C GLU A 56 15.98 14.25 -13.08
N ARG A 57 14.89 13.68 -12.59
CA ARG A 57 14.71 13.34 -11.19
C ARG A 57 15.54 12.10 -11.02
N SER A 58 16.49 12.22 -10.13
CA SER A 58 17.15 11.04 -9.60
C SER A 58 16.09 10.08 -9.08
N GLU A 59 16.18 8.81 -9.48
CA GLU A 59 15.43 7.69 -8.88
C GLU A 59 15.84 7.44 -7.41
N GLN A 60 16.76 8.24 -6.88
CA GLN A 60 17.18 8.17 -5.50
C GLN A 60 16.07 8.61 -4.56
N LEU A 61 15.93 7.89 -3.45
CA LEU A 61 15.00 8.21 -2.37
C LEU A 61 15.16 9.66 -1.86
N PRO A 62 14.10 10.24 -1.25
CA PRO A 62 14.17 11.55 -0.63
C PRO A 62 15.29 11.63 0.40
N LEU A 63 15.88 12.82 0.53
CA LEU A 63 16.95 13.04 1.51
C LEU A 63 16.43 12.87 2.94
N THR A 64 17.24 12.31 3.84
CA THR A 64 16.94 12.27 5.29
C THR A 64 17.64 13.39 6.05
N ASP A 65 17.23 13.63 7.31
CA ASP A 65 17.89 14.60 8.19
C ASP A 65 19.40 14.34 8.33
N GLU A 66 19.79 13.06 8.43
CA GLU A 66 21.18 12.63 8.53
C GLU A 66 21.94 12.88 7.22
N GLU A 67 21.31 12.66 6.07
CA GLU A 67 21.93 12.90 4.77
C GLU A 67 22.14 14.39 4.51
N VAL A 68 21.13 15.23 4.80
CA VAL A 68 21.26 16.69 4.69
C VAL A 68 22.39 17.19 5.60
N THR A 69 22.45 16.68 6.83
CA THR A 69 23.52 17.02 7.79
C THR A 69 24.89 16.61 7.27
N LYS A 70 25.03 15.37 6.78
CA LYS A 70 26.30 14.85 6.23
C LYS A 70 26.78 15.66 5.03
N LEU A 71 25.88 15.99 4.10
CA LEU A 71 26.24 16.76 2.92
C LEU A 71 26.63 18.20 3.27
N ALA A 72 25.92 18.83 4.20
CA ALA A 72 26.27 20.16 4.71
C ALA A 72 27.65 20.16 5.39
N GLN A 73 27.93 19.17 6.24
CA GLN A 73 29.23 19.03 6.92
C GLN A 73 30.38 18.70 5.97
N ALA A 74 30.10 18.04 4.85
CA ALA A 74 31.07 17.79 3.79
C ALA A 74 31.36 19.03 2.93
N GLY A 75 30.70 20.16 3.18
CA GLY A 75 30.94 21.42 2.45
C GLY A 75 30.30 21.47 1.08
N PHE A 76 29.22 20.71 0.84
CA PHE A 76 28.44 20.87 -0.39
C PHE A 76 27.86 22.29 -0.49
N ASP A 77 27.82 22.80 -1.72
CA ASP A 77 27.27 24.12 -2.00
C ASP A 77 25.79 24.22 -1.59
N GLU A 78 25.42 25.33 -0.94
CA GLU A 78 24.06 25.54 -0.42
C GLU A 78 23.01 25.49 -1.53
N ALA A 79 23.27 26.13 -2.68
CA ALA A 79 22.33 26.17 -3.79
C ALA A 79 22.18 24.77 -4.42
N GLN A 80 23.24 23.96 -4.42
CA GLN A 80 23.17 22.56 -4.81
C GLN A 80 22.28 21.74 -3.86
N LEU A 81 22.44 21.91 -2.55
CA LEU A 81 21.61 21.21 -1.55
C LEU A 81 20.13 21.58 -1.66
N VAL A 82 19.83 22.87 -1.82
CA VAL A 82 18.47 23.36 -2.05
C VAL A 82 17.87 22.71 -3.29
N ARG A 83 18.58 22.69 -4.42
CA ARG A 83 18.12 22.02 -5.65
C ARG A 83 17.87 20.53 -5.45
N MET A 84 18.73 19.84 -4.69
CA MET A 84 18.54 18.42 -4.38
C MET A 84 17.25 18.21 -3.58
N ILE A 85 16.98 19.05 -2.57
CA ILE A 85 15.76 19.00 -1.76
C ILE A 85 14.53 19.32 -2.60
N GLU A 86 14.59 20.31 -3.51
CA GLU A 86 13.49 20.64 -4.42
C GLU A 86 13.14 19.48 -5.37
N GLN A 87 14.17 18.79 -5.90
CA GLN A 87 14.01 17.73 -6.88
C GLN A 87 13.61 16.38 -6.26
N ARG A 88 14.26 16.00 -5.16
CA ARG A 88 14.10 14.69 -4.50
C ARG A 88 13.14 14.70 -3.31
N ARG A 89 12.76 15.89 -2.82
CA ARG A 89 12.10 16.10 -1.52
C ARG A 89 12.98 15.63 -0.35
N CYS A 90 12.48 15.88 0.86
CA CYS A 90 13.18 15.56 2.12
C CYS A 90 12.23 14.74 3.00
N ALA A 91 12.59 13.51 3.35
CA ALA A 91 11.96 12.75 4.44
C ALA A 91 12.51 13.24 5.80
N CYS A 92 12.40 14.55 6.03
CA CYS A 92 13.09 15.29 7.08
C CYS A 92 12.08 15.81 8.10
N ASP A 93 12.55 16.08 9.32
CA ASP A 93 11.73 16.69 10.36
C ASP A 93 11.63 18.21 10.18
N ALA A 94 10.63 18.66 9.43
CA ALA A 94 10.34 20.09 9.25
C ALA A 94 9.62 20.75 10.46
N SER A 95 9.50 20.07 11.61
CA SER A 95 9.00 20.70 12.84
C SER A 95 10.03 21.67 13.43
N ALA A 96 9.60 22.53 14.35
CA ALA A 96 10.48 23.48 15.03
C ALA A 96 11.69 22.77 15.68
N ASP A 97 11.47 21.66 16.38
CA ASP A 97 12.55 20.89 17.01
C ASP A 97 13.51 20.29 15.99
N GLY A 98 12.99 19.79 14.86
CA GLY A 98 13.80 19.24 13.77
C GLY A 98 14.69 20.28 13.11
N LEU A 99 14.13 21.45 12.80
CA LEU A 99 14.89 22.58 12.24
C LEU A 99 15.93 23.11 13.23
N ILE A 100 15.64 23.12 14.54
CA ILE A 100 16.62 23.46 15.57
C ILE A 100 17.78 22.45 15.58
N ARG A 101 17.49 21.14 15.53
CA ARG A 101 18.52 20.09 15.47
C ARG A 101 19.40 20.23 14.24
N LEU A 102 18.81 20.40 13.05
CA LEU A 102 19.56 20.58 11.81
C LEU A 102 20.46 21.84 11.88
N LYS A 103 19.93 22.95 12.42
CA LYS A 103 20.72 24.17 12.63
C LYS A 103 21.91 23.94 13.57
N GLN A 104 21.68 23.24 14.69
CA GLN A 104 22.74 22.89 15.64
C GLN A 104 23.80 21.97 15.02
N ALA A 105 23.40 21.13 14.06
CA ALA A 105 24.30 20.24 13.33
C ALA A 105 25.10 20.94 12.20
N GLY A 106 24.92 22.25 12.02
CA GLY A 106 25.65 23.07 11.05
C GLY A 106 24.98 23.19 9.69
N VAL A 107 23.70 22.81 9.54
CA VAL A 107 22.98 22.97 8.28
C VAL A 107 22.70 24.46 8.01
N PRO A 108 23.08 25.01 6.85
CA PRO A 108 22.89 26.42 6.51
C PRO A 108 21.42 26.84 6.46
N ARG A 109 21.16 28.11 6.76
CA ARG A 109 19.79 28.65 6.84
C ARG A 109 18.98 28.48 5.54
N THR A 110 19.61 28.72 4.40
CA THR A 110 19.00 28.56 3.07
C THR A 110 18.52 27.12 2.83
N VAL A 111 19.29 26.14 3.29
CA VAL A 111 18.95 24.72 3.24
C VAL A 111 17.81 24.39 4.22
N LEU A 112 17.82 24.97 5.43
CA LEU A 112 16.71 24.82 6.39
C LEU A 112 15.39 25.35 5.82
N ASP A 113 15.41 26.49 5.13
CA ASP A 113 14.22 27.07 4.48
C ASP A 113 13.67 26.13 3.39
N ALA A 114 14.56 25.49 2.63
CA ALA A 114 14.20 24.49 1.64
C ALA A 114 13.63 23.22 2.30
N VAL A 115 14.21 22.72 3.39
CA VAL A 115 13.65 21.60 4.17
C VAL A 115 12.24 21.95 4.64
N SER A 116 12.03 23.14 5.21
CA SER A 116 10.72 23.56 5.71
C SER A 116 9.64 23.62 4.62
N THR A 117 10.01 23.91 3.37
CA THR A 117 9.07 24.08 2.25
C THR A 117 8.85 22.78 1.47
N HIS A 118 9.88 21.94 1.36
CA HIS A 118 9.89 20.79 0.46
C HIS A 118 10.00 19.44 1.17
N ALA A 119 9.99 19.41 2.51
CA ALA A 119 9.84 18.16 3.25
C ALA A 119 8.51 17.46 2.92
N LEU A 120 8.53 16.13 3.05
CA LEU A 120 7.35 15.31 2.97
C LEU A 120 6.38 15.64 4.12
N ALA A 121 5.09 15.42 3.88
CA ALA A 121 4.10 15.58 4.91
C ALA A 121 4.39 14.64 6.09
N PRO A 122 4.17 15.09 7.33
CA PRO A 122 4.39 14.23 8.49
C PRO A 122 3.34 13.12 8.56
N HIS A 123 3.74 11.94 9.04
CA HIS A 123 2.82 10.85 9.27
C HIS A 123 1.84 11.17 10.40
N ARG A 124 0.57 10.85 10.18
CA ARG A 124 -0.52 11.06 11.16
C ARG A 124 -1.19 9.76 11.58
N GLU A 125 -0.94 8.70 10.83
CA GLU A 125 -1.51 7.39 11.01
C GLU A 125 -0.53 6.32 10.55
N LEU A 126 -0.53 5.22 11.29
CA LEU A 126 0.17 3.99 10.96
C LEU A 126 -0.77 3.14 10.10
N GLU A 127 -0.40 2.87 8.86
CA GLU A 127 -1.14 1.89 8.06
C GLU A 127 -0.69 0.48 8.44
N VAL A 128 -1.67 -0.36 8.80
CA VAL A 128 -1.42 -1.73 9.25
C VAL A 128 -2.18 -2.69 8.36
N LEU A 129 -1.46 -3.57 7.64
CA LEU A 129 -2.05 -4.72 6.97
C LEU A 129 -2.07 -5.90 7.95
N VAL A 130 -3.27 -6.31 8.35
CA VAL A 130 -3.48 -7.45 9.23
C VAL A 130 -3.79 -8.69 8.40
N THR A 131 -3.05 -9.76 8.64
CA THR A 131 -3.24 -11.09 8.05
C THR A 131 -3.53 -12.10 9.16
N LEU A 132 -4.68 -12.76 9.09
CA LEU A 132 -5.07 -13.82 10.02
C LEU A 132 -4.99 -15.17 9.30
N ASP A 133 -4.14 -16.06 9.78
CA ASP A 133 -3.95 -17.40 9.21
C ASP A 133 -4.54 -18.47 10.13
N PHE A 134 -5.55 -19.18 9.66
CA PHE A 134 -6.23 -20.25 10.40
C PHE A 134 -5.90 -21.61 9.79
N THR A 135 -5.20 -22.46 10.54
CA THR A 135 -4.75 -23.77 10.08
C THR A 135 -5.60 -24.91 10.66
N GLY A 136 -6.02 -25.82 9.79
CA GLY A 136 -6.88 -26.96 10.13
C GLY A 136 -8.36 -26.60 10.12
N GLU A 137 -9.23 -27.61 10.12
CA GLU A 137 -10.67 -27.41 10.01
C GLU A 137 -11.29 -27.02 11.36
N SER A 138 -11.84 -25.81 11.41
CA SER A 138 -12.71 -25.29 12.48
C SER A 138 -13.51 -24.09 11.91
N ARG A 139 -14.46 -23.59 12.70
CA ARG A 139 -15.26 -22.39 12.39
C ARG A 139 -15.21 -21.33 13.48
N VAL A 140 -14.56 -21.61 14.62
CA VAL A 140 -14.64 -20.78 15.82
C VAL A 140 -13.25 -20.63 16.44
N ALA A 141 -12.87 -19.40 16.80
CA ALA A 141 -11.68 -19.16 17.59
C ALA A 141 -11.99 -19.28 19.09
N ARG A 142 -11.04 -19.81 19.87
CA ARG A 142 -11.14 -19.94 21.33
C ARG A 142 -11.14 -18.57 21.99
N GLU A 143 -10.15 -17.76 21.64
CA GLU A 143 -10.11 -16.33 21.90
C GLU A 143 -10.83 -15.61 20.75
N ALA A 144 -11.96 -14.97 21.02
CA ALA A 144 -12.83 -14.38 19.99
C ALA A 144 -12.30 -13.05 19.43
N PHE A 145 -11.34 -12.42 20.10
CA PHE A 145 -10.82 -11.11 19.75
C PHE A 145 -9.31 -11.13 19.64
N LEU A 146 -8.78 -10.47 18.61
CA LEU A 146 -7.37 -10.12 18.51
C LEU A 146 -7.21 -8.64 18.83
N TYR A 147 -6.33 -8.34 19.78
CA TYR A 147 -5.99 -6.99 20.20
C TYR A 147 -4.58 -6.63 19.75
N PHE A 148 -4.44 -5.40 19.27
CA PHE A 148 -3.19 -4.74 18.93
C PHE A 148 -3.13 -3.44 19.74
N PHE A 149 -2.31 -3.45 20.80
CA PHE A 149 -2.07 -2.31 21.67
C PHE A 149 -0.80 -1.60 21.20
N VAL A 150 -0.86 -0.28 21.03
CA VAL A 150 0.31 0.57 20.74
C VAL A 150 0.44 1.62 21.84
N GLU A 151 1.60 1.69 22.46
CA GLU A 151 1.94 2.80 23.36
C GLU A 151 2.20 4.06 22.52
N ASP A 152 1.42 5.13 22.73
CA ASP A 152 1.53 6.42 22.03
C ASP A 152 1.59 7.56 23.06
N GLY A 153 2.77 7.75 23.64
CA GLY A 153 3.00 8.69 24.73
C GLY A 153 2.25 8.27 26.00
N GLU A 154 1.36 9.15 26.50
CA GLU A 154 0.55 8.89 27.70
C GLU A 154 -0.69 8.01 27.43
N LEU A 155 -0.98 7.73 26.15
CA LEU A 155 -2.17 6.97 25.74
C LEU A 155 -1.78 5.63 25.16
N THR A 156 -2.54 4.58 25.49
CA THR A 156 -2.50 3.32 24.75
C THR A 156 -3.59 3.31 23.72
N ARG A 157 -3.23 3.08 22.46
CA ARG A 157 -4.19 2.90 21.37
C ARG A 157 -4.47 1.44 21.18
N VAL A 158 -5.74 1.13 21.01
CA VAL A 158 -6.21 -0.25 20.90
C VAL A 158 -6.92 -0.42 19.57
N PHE A 159 -6.44 -1.37 18.80
CA PHE A 159 -7.12 -1.87 17.62
C PHE A 159 -7.60 -3.30 17.90
N THR A 160 -8.86 -3.59 17.55
CA THR A 160 -9.52 -4.86 17.87
C THR A 160 -10.10 -5.48 16.61
N ALA A 161 -9.83 -6.78 16.42
CA ALA A 161 -10.48 -7.58 15.39
C ALA A 161 -11.41 -8.62 16.03
N ASN A 162 -12.69 -8.55 15.68
CA ASN A 162 -13.72 -9.49 16.12
C ASN A 162 -13.74 -10.73 15.20
N LEU A 163 -13.17 -11.83 15.66
CA LEU A 163 -12.97 -13.02 14.83
C LEU A 163 -14.29 -13.70 14.42
N PRO A 164 -15.31 -13.89 15.29
CA PRO A 164 -16.61 -14.39 14.86
C PRO A 164 -17.25 -13.56 13.73
N GLU A 165 -17.20 -12.24 13.81
CA GLU A 165 -17.73 -11.35 12.78
C GLU A 165 -16.94 -11.47 11.47
N LEU A 166 -15.61 -11.49 11.54
CA LEU A 166 -14.76 -11.70 10.38
C LEU A 166 -15.00 -13.09 9.76
N LEU A 167 -15.12 -14.15 10.54
CA LEU A 167 -15.26 -15.52 10.04
C LEU A 167 -16.66 -15.83 9.49
N SER A 168 -17.69 -15.09 9.92
CA SER A 168 -19.08 -15.27 9.48
C SER A 168 -19.40 -14.55 8.18
N ARG A 169 -18.70 -13.45 7.86
CA ARG A 169 -18.84 -12.75 6.59
C ARG A 169 -18.09 -13.49 5.48
N GLN A 170 -18.68 -13.59 4.29
CA GLN A 170 -17.92 -13.90 3.08
C GLN A 170 -17.07 -12.67 2.75
N ASN A 171 -15.83 -12.63 3.26
CA ASN A 171 -14.93 -11.51 2.98
C ASN A 171 -14.29 -11.71 1.60
N ALA A 172 -14.25 -10.66 0.79
CA ALA A 172 -13.55 -10.67 -0.51
C ALA A 172 -12.04 -10.96 -0.40
N HIS A 173 -11.47 -10.77 0.80
CA HIS A 173 -10.06 -11.01 1.12
C HIS A 173 -9.82 -12.34 1.85
N GLU A 174 -10.83 -13.21 1.88
CA GLU A 174 -10.67 -14.56 2.36
C GLU A 174 -10.12 -15.46 1.25
N THR A 175 -9.01 -16.15 1.53
CA THR A 175 -8.47 -17.16 0.62
C THR A 175 -8.26 -18.45 1.38
N ARG A 176 -8.60 -19.57 0.74
CA ARG A 176 -8.24 -20.90 1.24
C ARG A 176 -7.02 -21.36 0.47
N VAL A 177 -5.85 -21.22 1.08
CA VAL A 177 -4.57 -21.63 0.50
C VAL A 177 -4.27 -23.04 1.00
N ASP A 178 -4.10 -23.98 0.07
CA ASP A 178 -3.55 -25.28 0.40
C ASP A 178 -2.02 -25.14 0.48
N ARG A 179 -1.50 -24.93 1.69
CA ARG A 179 -0.05 -24.84 1.97
C ARG A 179 0.56 -26.22 2.13
N SER A 180 0.24 -27.07 1.18
CA SER A 180 0.81 -28.39 1.03
C SER A 180 2.27 -28.21 0.67
N ASP A 181 3.14 -28.56 1.62
CA ASP A 181 4.32 -29.33 1.24
C ASP A 181 3.88 -30.34 0.16
N ILE A 182 4.66 -30.56 -0.90
CA ILE A 182 4.35 -31.56 -1.94
C ILE A 182 4.00 -32.93 -1.35
N LEU A 183 4.37 -33.18 -0.08
CA LEU A 183 4.14 -34.41 0.65
C LEU A 183 3.05 -34.37 1.75
N ARG A 184 2.49 -33.21 2.15
CA ARG A 184 1.44 -33.14 3.19
C ARG A 184 0.46 -31.98 2.98
N ALA A 185 -0.78 -32.31 2.65
CA ALA A 185 -1.84 -31.33 2.45
C ALA A 185 -2.23 -30.58 3.73
N ARG A 186 -2.31 -29.25 3.66
CA ARG A 186 -2.74 -28.40 4.79
C ARG A 186 -3.57 -27.23 4.29
N THR A 187 -4.87 -27.29 4.59
CA THR A 187 -5.79 -26.19 4.37
C THR A 187 -5.52 -25.05 5.36
N VAL A 188 -5.20 -23.86 4.84
CA VAL A 188 -5.09 -22.61 5.58
C VAL A 188 -6.16 -21.65 5.08
N ARG A 189 -7.03 -21.18 5.97
CA ARG A 189 -7.95 -20.09 5.70
C ARG A 189 -7.24 -18.79 6.09
N ARG A 190 -7.04 -17.88 5.15
CA ARG A 190 -6.38 -16.59 5.34
C ARG A 190 -7.39 -15.47 5.17
N ILE A 191 -7.40 -14.52 6.09
CA ILE A 191 -8.18 -13.28 6.00
C ILE A 191 -7.22 -12.10 6.07
N GLN A 192 -7.34 -11.16 5.13
CA GLN A 192 -6.52 -9.95 5.11
C GLN A 192 -7.38 -8.70 5.15
N PHE A 193 -6.98 -7.70 5.92
CA PHE A 193 -7.63 -6.40 5.96
C PHE A 193 -6.63 -5.31 6.37
N ALA A 194 -6.89 -4.10 5.89
CA ALA A 194 -6.10 -2.92 6.26
C ALA A 194 -6.77 -2.18 7.43
N GLY A 195 -5.96 -1.63 8.31
CA GLY A 195 -6.36 -0.75 9.40
C GLY A 195 -5.48 0.49 9.43
N LYS A 196 -6.00 1.56 10.04
CA LYS A 196 -5.27 2.81 10.26
C LYS A 196 -5.25 3.11 11.74
N VAL A 197 -4.07 3.21 12.33
CA VAL A 197 -3.90 3.55 13.75
C VAL A 197 -3.36 4.97 13.83
N PRO A 198 -4.18 5.96 14.20
CA PRO A 198 -3.67 7.33 14.37
C PRO A 198 -2.58 7.32 15.44
N LEU A 199 -1.43 7.94 15.19
CA LEU A 199 -0.34 8.08 16.18
C LEU A 199 0.01 9.56 16.34
N LYS A 200 0.26 9.99 17.58
CA LYS A 200 0.57 11.40 17.88
C LYS A 200 2.05 11.62 18.18
N THR A 201 2.70 10.63 18.75
CA THR A 201 4.13 10.67 19.06
C THR A 201 4.92 9.97 17.95
N TYR A 202 6.19 10.34 17.80
CA TYR A 202 7.14 9.78 16.83
C TYR A 202 8.32 9.17 17.58
N GLY A 203 9.07 8.29 16.92
CA GLY A 203 10.20 7.59 17.53
C GLY A 203 9.86 6.16 17.93
N ALA A 204 10.55 5.63 18.93
CA ALA A 204 10.36 4.26 19.39
C ALA A 204 8.98 4.04 20.05
N HIS A 205 8.21 3.11 19.50
CA HIS A 205 6.95 2.63 20.06
C HIS A 205 7.05 1.17 20.47
N ARG A 206 6.28 0.80 21.49
CA ARG A 206 6.04 -0.59 21.87
C ARG A 206 4.64 -1.01 21.46
N VAL A 207 4.57 -2.25 20.97
CA VAL A 207 3.35 -2.91 20.56
C VAL A 207 3.16 -4.16 21.40
N LEU A 208 1.92 -4.45 21.79
CA LEU A 208 1.53 -5.74 22.33
C LEU A 208 0.40 -6.33 21.49
N VAL A 209 0.58 -7.56 21.03
CA VAL A 209 -0.44 -8.34 20.34
C VAL A 209 -0.93 -9.44 21.25
N ALA A 210 -2.23 -9.50 21.51
CA ALA A 210 -2.83 -10.50 22.38
C ALA A 210 -4.15 -10.99 21.81
N ALA A 211 -4.46 -12.27 22.03
CA ALA A 211 -5.79 -12.81 21.77
C ALA A 211 -6.54 -12.93 23.10
N SER A 212 -7.81 -12.52 23.14
CA SER A 212 -8.64 -12.58 24.33
C SER A 212 -10.07 -13.04 24.03
N ALA A 213 -10.74 -13.60 25.03
CA ALA A 213 -12.18 -13.85 24.99
C ALA A 213 -13.01 -12.61 25.37
N SER A 214 -12.41 -11.62 26.04
CA SER A 214 -13.08 -10.39 26.46
C SER A 214 -13.23 -9.42 25.28
N PRO A 215 -14.40 -8.81 25.05
CA PRO A 215 -14.63 -7.83 23.97
C PRO A 215 -14.23 -6.40 24.34
N SER A 216 -13.96 -6.12 25.62
CA SER A 216 -13.92 -4.74 26.14
C SER A 216 -12.55 -4.32 26.65
N LEU A 217 -11.46 -4.97 26.21
CA LEU A 217 -10.12 -4.57 26.65
C LEU A 217 -9.74 -3.21 26.07
N THR A 218 -9.33 -2.29 26.94
CA THR A 218 -8.84 -0.96 26.61
C THR A 218 -7.37 -0.76 27.01
N HIS A 219 -6.81 -1.67 27.81
CA HIS A 219 -5.42 -1.59 28.25
C HIS A 219 -4.80 -2.99 28.50
N PRO A 220 -3.49 -3.20 28.22
CA PRO A 220 -2.82 -4.48 28.48
C PRO A 220 -2.90 -5.01 29.91
N SER A 221 -3.04 -4.14 30.91
CA SER A 221 -3.18 -4.55 32.32
C SER A 221 -4.45 -5.34 32.61
N GLN A 222 -5.47 -5.23 31.75
CA GLN A 222 -6.74 -5.96 31.87
C GLN A 222 -6.64 -7.40 31.34
N LEU A 223 -5.54 -7.78 30.68
CA LEU A 223 -5.30 -9.15 30.26
C LEU A 223 -5.15 -10.06 31.49
N THR A 224 -5.75 -11.24 31.41
CA THR A 224 -5.50 -12.32 32.37
C THR A 224 -4.05 -12.79 32.27
N ASP A 225 -3.53 -13.45 33.30
CA ASP A 225 -2.15 -13.93 33.30
C ASP A 225 -1.88 -14.94 32.17
N ALA A 226 -2.87 -15.79 31.84
CA ALA A 226 -2.77 -16.74 30.73
C ALA A 226 -2.72 -16.04 29.36
N GLU A 227 -3.50 -14.98 29.16
CA GLU A 227 -3.46 -14.18 27.92
C GLU A 227 -2.14 -13.41 27.81
N ARG A 228 -1.66 -12.84 28.91
CA ARG A 228 -0.39 -12.11 28.97
C ARG A 228 0.79 -13.01 28.64
N GLN A 229 0.79 -14.26 29.09
CA GLN A 229 1.84 -15.24 28.76
C GLN A 229 1.87 -15.63 27.27
N LYS A 230 0.72 -15.59 26.58
CA LYS A 230 0.64 -15.85 25.14
C LYS A 230 0.83 -14.60 24.28
N ALA A 231 0.73 -13.41 24.87
CA ALA A 231 0.88 -12.15 24.16
C ALA A 231 2.32 -11.96 23.69
N GLN A 232 2.49 -11.20 22.61
CA GLN A 232 3.80 -10.93 22.03
C GLN A 232 4.03 -9.45 21.89
N SER A 233 5.22 -9.02 22.31
CA SER A 233 5.64 -7.63 22.28
C SER A 233 6.60 -7.39 21.12
N TYR A 234 6.42 -6.23 20.49
CA TYR A 234 7.29 -5.75 19.43
C TYR A 234 7.65 -4.31 19.67
N THR A 235 8.70 -3.85 19.00
CA THR A 235 9.09 -2.45 18.97
C THR A 235 9.28 -2.02 17.54
N PHE A 236 8.91 -0.78 17.22
CA PHE A 236 9.19 -0.17 15.94
C PHE A 236 9.54 1.29 16.14
N ASP A 237 10.33 1.86 15.24
CA ASP A 237 10.64 3.28 15.22
C ASP A 237 9.74 3.97 14.20
N TYR A 238 8.88 4.88 14.63
CA TYR A 238 7.90 5.57 13.79
C TYR A 238 8.50 6.89 13.28
N PRO A 239 8.90 6.97 12.00
CA PRO A 239 9.53 8.16 11.47
C PRO A 239 8.53 9.31 11.39
N ARG A 240 9.04 10.53 11.36
CA ARG A 240 8.19 11.72 11.19
C ARG A 240 7.63 11.82 9.78
N SER A 241 8.40 11.44 8.78
CA SER A 241 7.95 11.37 7.39
C SER A 241 8.68 10.25 6.65
N SER A 242 8.00 9.63 5.68
CA SER A 242 8.56 8.66 4.73
C SER A 242 7.62 8.58 3.53
N LEU A 243 8.07 7.94 2.44
CA LEU A 243 7.26 7.70 1.24
C LEU A 243 6.34 6.50 1.46
N GLN A 244 6.85 5.46 2.14
CA GLN A 244 6.10 4.28 2.52
C GLN A 244 5.97 4.20 4.05
N SER A 245 4.75 3.96 4.51
CA SER A 245 4.41 3.73 5.91
C SER A 245 3.49 2.53 5.96
N LEU A 246 4.07 1.32 6.04
CA LEU A 246 3.27 0.09 6.08
C LEU A 246 3.83 -0.86 7.14
N CYS A 247 2.98 -1.19 8.10
CA CYS A 247 3.24 -2.28 9.04
C CYS A 247 2.41 -3.50 8.70
N ARG A 248 3.00 -4.68 8.83
CA ARG A 248 2.38 -5.97 8.56
C ARG A 248 2.24 -6.72 9.87
N LEU A 249 1.00 -6.97 10.28
CA LEU A 249 0.67 -7.84 11.41
C LEU A 249 0.18 -9.17 10.86
N THR A 250 0.91 -10.25 11.11
CA THR A 250 0.43 -11.61 10.82
C THR A 250 0.09 -12.31 12.12
N ALA A 251 -1.11 -12.84 12.29
CA ALA A 251 -1.52 -13.61 13.47
C ALA A 251 -1.93 -15.03 13.06
N GLY A 252 -1.32 -16.02 13.71
CA GLY A 252 -1.51 -17.43 13.42
C GLY A 252 -2.43 -18.11 14.43
N TYR A 253 -3.37 -18.89 13.90
CA TYR A 253 -4.33 -19.69 14.64
C TYR A 253 -4.22 -21.14 14.17
N LYS A 254 -4.20 -22.08 15.11
CA LYS A 254 -4.13 -23.51 14.82
C LYS A 254 -5.22 -24.25 15.56
N ARG A 255 -5.74 -25.32 14.97
CA ARG A 255 -6.74 -26.16 15.61
C ARG A 255 -6.23 -26.62 16.97
N ASP A 256 -7.01 -26.36 18.02
CA ASP A 256 -6.69 -26.73 19.39
C ASP A 256 -6.65 -28.27 19.51
N ALA A 257 -5.67 -28.80 20.23
CA ALA A 257 -5.48 -30.24 20.36
C ALA A 257 -6.53 -30.89 21.29
N VAL A 258 -7.06 -30.12 22.24
CA VAL A 258 -8.06 -30.57 23.21
C VAL A 258 -9.46 -30.20 22.72
N LEU A 259 -9.66 -28.95 22.31
CA LEU A 259 -10.91 -28.46 21.75
C LEU A 259 -10.85 -28.47 20.23
N THR A 260 -10.89 -29.65 19.62
CA THR A 260 -10.67 -29.86 18.17
C THR A 260 -11.62 -29.06 17.27
N TYR A 261 -12.75 -28.59 17.78
CA TYR A 261 -13.69 -27.73 17.07
C TYR A 261 -13.33 -26.23 17.14
N LYS A 262 -12.28 -25.84 17.86
CA LYS A 262 -11.81 -24.46 18.00
C LYS A 262 -10.40 -24.25 17.46
N TRP A 263 -10.13 -23.05 16.99
CA TRP A 263 -8.78 -22.55 16.75
C TRP A 263 -8.24 -21.82 17.98
N ASN A 264 -6.97 -22.06 18.31
CA ASN A 264 -6.24 -21.39 19.40
C ASN A 264 -5.17 -20.48 18.80
N PHE A 265 -5.03 -19.28 19.36
CA PHE A 265 -3.95 -18.37 19.00
C PHE A 265 -2.58 -19.02 19.26
N GLN A 266 -1.69 -18.98 18.27
CA GLN A 266 -0.33 -19.54 18.36
C GLN A 266 0.74 -18.46 18.48
N GLY A 267 0.42 -17.23 18.11
CA GLY A 267 1.36 -16.14 18.02
C GLY A 267 1.07 -15.26 16.81
N SER A 268 1.93 -14.28 16.64
CA SER A 268 1.92 -13.25 15.64
C SER A 268 3.35 -12.92 15.20
N ARG A 269 3.44 -12.04 14.22
CA ARG A 269 4.65 -11.38 13.73
C ARG A 269 4.25 -9.96 13.36
N PHE A 270 5.06 -9.00 13.73
CA PHE A 270 4.84 -7.60 13.40
C PHE A 270 6.12 -6.98 12.85
N GLU A 271 6.01 -6.36 11.68
CA GLU A 271 7.13 -5.74 10.97
C GLU A 271 6.65 -4.45 10.34
N CYS A 272 7.49 -3.41 10.36
CA CYS A 272 7.21 -2.15 9.69
C CYS A 272 8.27 -1.88 8.64
N GLU A 273 7.81 -1.43 7.48
CA GLU A 273 8.66 -1.00 6.37
C GLU A 273 8.53 0.51 6.22
N TRP A 274 9.68 1.15 6.32
CA TRP A 274 9.93 2.55 5.97
C TRP A 274 10.86 2.55 4.75
N ASN A 275 11.00 3.70 4.09
CA ASN A 275 11.83 3.89 2.88
C ASN A 275 13.20 3.20 2.94
#